data_AF-A0A7W4H590-F1
#
_entry.id   AF-A0A7W4H590-F1
#
_cell.length_a   1.000
_cell.length_b   1.000
_cell.length_c   1.000
_cell.angle_alpha   90.00
_cell.angle_beta   90.00
_cell.angle_gamma   90.00
#
_symmetry.space_group_name_H-M   'P 1'
#
loop_
_entity.id
_entity.type
_entity.pdbx_description
1 polymer ?
#
loop_
_entity_poly.entity_id
_entity_poly.type
_entity_poly.pdbx_seq_one_letter_code
_entity_poly.pdbx_strand_id
1 'polypeptide(L)' 'MNKDNIISAIPRVYIKTEKSPKTGNEFTRMYIEFMNGYVYKAFVNDEQKFAINDAVIRSQSNNMPEPGTPENSAFFSR' A
#
# COMPACT_ATOMS: atom_id res chain seq x y z
N MET A 1 19.78 -9.95 -4.45
CA MET A 1 18.86 -9.30 -5.41
C MET A 1 19.60 -8.14 -6.04
N ASN A 2 19.77 -8.12 -7.36
CA ASN A 2 20.31 -6.94 -8.05
C ASN A 2 19.25 -5.83 -8.06
N LYS A 3 19.71 -4.58 -8.12
CA LYS A 3 18.89 -3.36 -7.97
C LYS A 3 17.68 -3.28 -8.91
N ASP A 4 17.68 -4.01 -10.02
CA ASP A 4 16.68 -3.90 -11.09
C ASP A 4 15.90 -5.19 -11.34
N ASN A 5 15.72 -6.05 -10.33
CA ASN A 5 14.78 -7.18 -10.43
C ASN A 5 13.33 -6.67 -10.37
N ILE A 6 12.92 -5.90 -11.38
CA ILE A 6 11.53 -5.52 -11.59
C ILE A 6 10.80 -6.78 -12.03
N ILE A 7 10.06 -7.38 -11.11
CA ILE A 7 9.15 -8.49 -11.43
C ILE A 7 7.84 -7.85 -11.88
N SER A 8 7.57 -7.91 -13.19
CA SER A 8 6.27 -7.52 -13.71
C SER A 8 5.26 -8.63 -13.41
N ALA A 9 4.34 -8.35 -12.51
CA ALA A 9 3.21 -9.20 -12.18
C ALA A 9 1.97 -8.32 -11.99
N ILE A 10 0.78 -8.90 -12.20
CA ILE A 10 -0.49 -8.24 -11.90
C ILE A 10 -1.05 -8.86 -10.61
N PRO A 11 -0.66 -8.36 -9.42
CA PRO A 11 -1.23 -8.82 -8.17
C PRO A 11 -2.56 -8.12 -7.86
N ARG A 12 -3.39 -8.76 -7.03
CA ARG A 12 -4.44 -8.07 -6.28
C ARG A 12 -3.83 -7.53 -4.99
N VAL A 13 -3.95 -6.22 -4.79
CA VAL A 13 -3.49 -5.55 -3.57
C VAL A 13 -4.68 -5.07 -2.78
N TYR A 14 -4.71 -5.39 -1.48
CA TYR A 14 -5.75 -4.91 -0.58
C TYR A 14 -5.23 -4.72 0.84
N ILE A 15 -5.90 -3.86 1.60
CA ILE A 15 -5.61 -3.61 3.02
C ILE A 15 -6.77 -4.12 3.85
N LYS A 16 -6.47 -4.74 4.99
CA LYS A 16 -7.49 -5.20 5.92
C LYS A 16 -7.09 -4.90 7.36
N THR A 17 -8.00 -4.32 8.12
CA THR A 17 -7.90 -4.24 9.59
C THR A 17 -8.46 -5.53 10.17
N GLU A 18 -7.70 -6.16 11.06
CA GLU A 18 -8.04 -7.44 11.68
C GLU A 18 -7.84 -7.36 13.19
N LYS A 19 -8.64 -8.12 13.93
CA LYS A 19 -8.52 -8.22 15.39
C LYS A 19 -7.65 -9.42 15.75
N SER A 20 -6.63 -9.19 16.57
CA SER A 20 -5.78 -10.25 17.10
C SER A 20 -6.60 -11.18 17.99
N PRO A 21 -6.68 -12.50 17.68
CA PRO A 21 -7.37 -13.46 18.53
C PRO A 21 -6.63 -13.67 19.85
N LYS A 22 -5.33 -13.35 19.91
CA LYS A 22 -4.49 -13.54 21.10
C LYS A 22 -4.53 -12.35 22.06
N THR A 23 -4.54 -11.12 21.53
CA THR A 23 -4.41 -9.89 22.33
C THR A 23 -5.65 -9.01 22.31
N GLY A 24 -6.59 -9.25 21.39
CA GLY A 24 -7.77 -8.40 21.19
C GLY A 24 -7.49 -7.08 20.49
N ASN A 25 -6.22 -6.73 20.23
CA ASN A 25 -5.86 -5.48 19.56
C ASN A 25 -6.16 -5.55 18.06
N GLU A 26 -6.58 -4.42 17.51
CA GLU A 26 -6.69 -4.26 16.06
C GLU A 26 -5.32 -3.99 15.46
N PHE A 27 -5.07 -4.59 14.30
CA PHE A 27 -3.89 -4.30 13.49
C PHE A 27 -4.28 -4.28 12.02
N THR A 28 -3.55 -3.52 11.23
CA THR A 28 -3.77 -3.43 9.78
C THR A 28 -2.70 -4.22 9.04
N ARG A 29 -3.10 -4.96 8.01
CA ARG A 29 -2.17 -5.65 7.10
C ARG A 29 -2.45 -5.30 5.65
N MET A 30 -1.38 -5.17 4.89
CA MET A 30 -1.41 -5.15 3.44
C MET A 30 -1.22 -6.58 2.92
N TYR A 31 -2.02 -6.93 1.93
CA TYR A 31 -2.03 -8.20 1.24
C TYR A 31 -1.69 -7.98 -0.22
N ILE A 32 -0.75 -8.78 -0.74
CA ILE A 32 -0.43 -8.86 -2.17
C ILE A 32 -0.67 -10.31 -2.59
N GLU A 33 -1.77 -10.52 -3.30
CA GLU A 33 -2.19 -11.83 -3.81
C GLU A 33 -1.81 -11.96 -5.29
N PHE A 34 -1.04 -12.99 -5.60
CA PHE A 34 -0.63 -13.32 -6.96
C PHE A 34 -1.54 -14.39 -7.55
N MET A 35 -1.65 -14.42 -8.89
CA MET A 35 -2.50 -15.38 -9.60
C MET A 35 -2.20 -16.85 -9.30
N ASN A 36 -0.97 -17.18 -8.88
CA ASN A 36 -0.57 -18.53 -8.50
C ASN A 36 -1.00 -18.92 -7.07
N GLY A 37 -1.77 -18.07 -6.38
CA GLY A 37 -2.24 -18.29 -5.02
C GLY A 37 -1.23 -17.91 -3.93
N TYR A 38 -0.05 -17.41 -4.28
CA TYR A 38 0.88 -16.88 -3.29
C TYR A 38 0.34 -15.56 -2.71
N VAL A 39 0.38 -15.43 -1.38
CA VAL A 39 -0.09 -14.24 -0.68
C VAL A 39 1.00 -13.70 0.24
N TYR A 40 1.56 -12.55 -0.13
CA TYR A 40 2.44 -11.80 0.75
C TYR A 40 1.61 -10.97 1.73
N LYS A 41 2.05 -10.91 2.99
CA LYS A 41 1.35 -10.21 4.09
C LYS A 41 2.36 -9.36 4.84
N ALA A 42 2.08 -8.06 4.95
CA ALA A 42 2.89 -7.13 5.74
C ALA A 42 2.03 -6.38 6.75
N PHE A 43 2.55 -6.21 7.96
CA PHE A 43 1.95 -5.28 8.92
C PHE A 43 2.12 -3.84 8.44
N VAL A 44 1.13 -3.03 8.73
CA VAL A 44 1.06 -1.63 8.32
C VAL A 44 0.90 -0.79 9.58
N ASN A 45 1.81 0.17 9.78
CA ASN A 45 1.66 1.17 10.83
C ASN A 45 0.69 2.29 10.40
N ASP A 46 0.35 3.20 11.29
CA ASP A 46 -0.67 4.23 11.01
C ASP A 46 -0.26 5.19 9.88
N GLU A 47 1.02 5.55 9.80
CA GLU A 47 1.57 6.40 8.74
C GLU A 47 1.47 5.72 7.37
N GLN A 48 1.91 4.46 7.30
CA GLN A 48 1.82 3.63 6.08
C GLN A 48 0.36 3.40 5.68
N LYS A 49 -0.56 3.25 6.64
CA LYS A 49 -1.98 3.06 6.35
C LYS A 49 -2.55 4.27 5.62
N PHE A 50 -2.21 5.47 6.06
CA PHE A 50 -2.60 6.71 5.38
C PHE A 50 -2.00 6.78 3.98
N ALA A 51 -0.69 6.58 3.86
CA ALA A 51 0.02 6.66 2.58
C ALA A 51 -0.50 5.65 1.54
N ILE A 52 -0.78 4.40 1.95
CA ILE A 52 -1.30 3.38 1.04
C ILE A 52 -2.74 3.72 0.63
N ASN A 53 -3.59 4.22 1.55
CA ASN A 53 -4.96 4.60 1.21
C ASN A 53 -4.99 5.76 0.21
N ASP A 54 -4.17 6.79 0.43
CA ASP A 54 -4.02 7.91 -0.52
C ASP A 54 -3.51 7.41 -1.90
N ALA A 55 -2.48 6.55 -1.91
CA ALA A 55 -1.96 5.98 -3.15
C ALA A 55 -3.02 5.17 -3.92
N VAL A 56 -3.83 4.37 -3.23
CA VAL A 56 -4.93 3.61 -3.85
C VAL A 56 -5.98 4.55 -4.43
N ILE A 57 -6.42 5.57 -3.69
CA ILE A 57 -7.39 6.56 -4.17
C ILE A 57 -6.87 7.26 -5.42
N ARG A 58 -5.61 7.72 -5.40
CA ARG A 58 -4.98 8.40 -6.54
C ARG A 58 -4.78 7.48 -7.74
N SER A 59 -4.46 6.21 -7.52
CA SER A 59 -4.33 5.22 -8.61
C SER A 59 -5.63 4.97 -9.37
N GLN A 60 -6.77 5.24 -8.71
CA GLN A 60 -8.11 5.04 -9.26
C GLN A 60 -8.74 6.35 -9.77
N SER A 61 -8.11 7.50 -9.54
CA SER A 61 -8.60 8.77 -10.05
C SER A 61 -8.09 8.99 -11.48
N ASN A 62 -9.00 9.32 -12.41
CA ASN A 62 -8.65 9.66 -13.79
C ASN A 62 -7.91 11.01 -13.92
N ASN A 63 -7.78 11.76 -12.82
CA ASN A 63 -7.17 13.09 -12.76
C ASN A 63 -6.01 13.08 -11.75
N MET A 64 -4.91 12.42 -12.09
CA MET A 64 -3.70 12.48 -11.26
C MET A 64 -2.95 13.78 -11.59
N PRO A 65 -2.85 14.77 -10.68
CA PRO A 65 -1.97 15.91 -10.92
C PRO A 65 -0.51 15.43 -10.92
N GLU A 66 0.30 16.00 -11.80
CA GLU A 66 1.69 15.56 -12.01
C GLU A 66 2.49 15.52 -10.69
N PRO A 67 3.41 14.54 -10.55
CA PRO A 67 4.34 14.51 -9.42
C PRO A 67 5.15 15.81 -9.37
N GLY A 68 5.13 16.53 -8.23
CA GLY A 68 5.86 17.78 -8.06
C GLY A 68 5.01 19.06 -8.16
N THR A 69 3.70 18.96 -8.37
CA THR A 69 2.81 20.11 -8.18
C THR A 69 2.81 20.56 -6.70
N PRO A 70 2.56 21.86 -6.43
CA PRO A 70 2.55 22.40 -5.06
C PRO A 70 1.68 21.59 -4.09
N GLU A 71 0.57 21.04 -4.59
CA GLU A 71 -0.38 20.20 -3.84
C GLU A 71 0.22 18.87 -3.32
N ASN A 72 1.28 18.36 -3.96
CA ASN A 72 1.97 17.11 -3.57
C ASN A 72 3.32 17.36 -2.86
N SER A 73 3.88 18.56 -2.99
CA SER A 73 5.23 18.91 -2.49
C SER A 73 5.34 18.98 -0.95
N ALA A 74 4.21 19.17 -0.25
CA ALA A 74 4.15 19.18 1.21
C ALA A 74 4.33 17.79 1.87
N PHE A 75 4.24 16.70 1.10
CA PHE A 75 4.30 15.32 1.63
C PHE A 75 5.68 14.67 1.54
N PHE A 76 6.57 15.16 0.67
CA PHE A 76 7.93 14.62 0.51
C PHE A 76 9.00 15.43 1.28
N SER A 77 8.58 16.41 2.07
CA SER A 77 9.46 17.36 2.78
C SER A 77 9.51 17.14 4.31
N ARG A 78 9.12 15.96 4.79
CA ARG A 78 9.32 15.54 6.19
C ARG A 78 10.15 14.27 6.29
#